data_AF-A0A7S1W5D7-F1
#
_entry.id   AF-A0A7S1W5D7-F1
#
_cell.length_a   1.000
_cell.length_b   1.000
_cell.length_c   1.000
_cell.angle_alpha   90.00
_cell.angle_beta   90.00
_cell.angle_gamma   90.00
#
_symmetry.space_group_name_H-M   'P 1'
#
loop_
_entity.id
_entity.type
_entity.pdbx_description
1 polymer ?
#
loop_
_entity_poly.entity_id
_entity_poly.type
_entity_poly.pdbx_seq_one_letter_code
_entity_poly.pdbx_strand_id
1 'polypeptide(L)'
;GFNNNRLASLDGERLPEGLVWLIAAGNRIEALPNIARLKHVRKLMLSHNRLTCEALAPVAGIEDLEMVRVAANRLESFPPELLRHPRMSWVAVGGNPFAEACMERRLAAGPPSIDFAEIALGEVLGSGAGATVYSAQWRGQAVAVKLWDGERFSDGTARGEWAANRVAGPPGHPP
;
A
#
# COMPACT_ATOMS: atom_id res chain seq x y z
N GLY A 1 7.70 18.22 -12.51
CA GLY A 1 7.81 17.52 -11.22
C GLY A 1 8.78 18.28 -10.34
N PHE A 2 8.57 18.26 -9.02
CA PHE A 2 9.27 19.07 -8.03
C PHE A 2 10.03 18.25 -6.98
N ASN A 3 10.54 17.07 -7.31
CA ASN A 3 11.13 16.17 -6.31
C ASN A 3 12.38 16.75 -5.62
N ASN A 4 12.51 16.50 -4.31
CA ASN A 4 13.71 16.82 -3.52
C ASN A 4 14.11 18.31 -3.48
N ASN A 5 13.14 19.22 -3.58
CA ASN A 5 13.38 20.66 -3.63
C ASN A 5 13.13 21.39 -2.29
N ARG A 6 12.93 20.66 -1.19
CA ARG A 6 12.66 21.21 0.16
C ARG A 6 11.46 22.16 0.22
N LEU A 7 10.54 22.07 -0.74
CA LEU A 7 9.39 22.96 -0.84
C LEU A 7 8.49 22.81 0.38
N ALA A 8 8.08 23.92 1.00
CA ALA A 8 7.11 23.93 2.09
C ALA A 8 5.66 23.98 1.59
N SER A 9 5.45 24.48 0.37
CA SER A 9 4.15 24.59 -0.28
C SER A 9 4.31 24.48 -1.80
N LEU A 10 3.18 24.23 -2.47
CA LEU A 10 3.05 24.36 -3.92
C LEU A 10 2.17 25.57 -4.20
N ASP A 11 2.47 26.31 -5.27
CA ASP A 11 1.56 27.34 -5.78
C ASP A 11 0.53 26.66 -6.68
N GLY A 12 -0.67 26.47 -6.13
CA GLY A 12 -1.75 25.76 -6.80
C GLY A 12 -2.27 26.46 -8.05
N GLU A 13 -2.10 27.78 -8.21
CA GLU A 13 -2.55 28.54 -9.38
C GLU A 13 -1.58 28.44 -10.55
N ARG A 14 -0.29 28.20 -10.26
CA ARG A 14 0.76 28.05 -11.28
C ARG A 14 0.86 26.64 -11.88
N LEU A 15 0.12 25.68 -11.34
CA LEU A 15 0.07 24.34 -11.91
C LEU A 15 -0.72 24.35 -13.25
N PRO A 16 -0.24 23.70 -14.31
CA PRO A 16 -0.97 23.69 -15.57
C PRO A 16 -2.26 22.86 -15.46
N GLU A 17 -3.38 23.31 -16.05
CA GLU A 17 -4.67 22.60 -15.97
C GLU A 17 -4.63 21.22 -16.65
N GLY A 18 -3.84 21.08 -17.71
CA GLY A 18 -3.60 19.81 -18.41
C GLY A 18 -2.69 18.83 -17.66
N LEU A 19 -2.36 19.09 -16.39
CA LEU A 19 -1.49 18.21 -15.61
C LEU A 19 -2.14 16.85 -15.39
N VAL A 20 -1.48 15.79 -15.84
CA VAL A 20 -1.93 14.41 -15.59
C VAL A 20 -1.26 13.83 -14.35
N TRP A 21 0.03 14.10 -14.15
CA TRP A 21 0.80 13.61 -13.00
C TRP A 21 1.42 14.77 -12.22
N LEU A 22 1.08 14.88 -10.94
CA LEU A 22 1.78 15.78 -10.02
C LEU A 22 2.77 14.98 -9.19
N ILE A 23 4.05 15.27 -9.39
CA ILE A 23 5.17 14.62 -8.71
C ILE A 23 5.88 15.65 -7.86
N ALA A 24 5.79 15.54 -6.54
CA ALA A 24 6.40 16.44 -5.56
C ALA A 24 6.89 15.69 -4.30
N ALA A 25 7.47 14.50 -4.49
CA ALA A 25 7.99 13.67 -3.42
C ALA A 25 9.31 14.23 -2.85
N GLY A 26 9.60 13.95 -1.57
CA GLY A 26 10.86 14.36 -0.92
C GLY A 26 10.95 15.86 -0.63
N ASN A 27 9.82 16.50 -0.36
CA ASN A 27 9.77 17.92 0.00
C ASN A 27 9.45 18.08 1.50
N ARG A 28 9.00 19.27 1.90
CA ARG A 28 8.58 19.62 3.27
C ARG A 28 7.14 20.13 3.24
N ILE A 29 6.33 19.65 2.29
CA ILE A 29 4.98 20.16 2.06
C ILE A 29 4.12 19.79 3.26
N GLU A 30 3.56 20.80 3.91
CA GLU A 30 2.68 20.64 5.08
C GLU A 30 1.21 20.78 4.70
N ALA A 31 0.90 21.54 3.65
CA ALA A 31 -0.45 21.70 3.10
C ALA A 31 -0.44 21.64 1.57
N LEU A 32 -1.46 21.00 0.99
CA LEU A 32 -1.71 21.09 -0.45
C LEU A 32 -2.48 22.38 -0.75
N PRO A 33 -2.14 23.09 -1.84
CA PRO A 33 -2.96 24.20 -2.29
C PRO A 33 -4.28 23.66 -2.87
N ASN A 34 -5.16 24.56 -3.31
CA ASN A 34 -6.38 24.15 -4.00
C ASN A 34 -6.05 23.49 -5.36
N ILE A 35 -5.89 22.17 -5.34
CA ILE A 35 -5.62 21.32 -6.52
C ILE A 35 -6.89 20.68 -7.08
N ALA A 36 -8.07 20.95 -6.51
CA ALA A 36 -9.34 20.42 -6.99
C ALA A 36 -9.69 20.88 -8.42
N ARG A 37 -9.08 21.98 -8.89
CA ARG A 37 -9.20 22.46 -10.27
C ARG A 37 -8.47 21.59 -11.30
N LEU A 38 -7.51 20.77 -10.87
CA LEU A 38 -6.69 19.96 -11.77
C LEU A 38 -7.43 18.69 -12.19
N LYS A 39 -8.45 18.85 -13.04
CA LYS A 39 -9.42 17.80 -13.40
C LYS A 39 -8.82 16.61 -14.15
N HIS A 40 -7.65 16.78 -14.76
CA HIS A 40 -6.98 15.72 -15.52
C HIS A 40 -5.95 14.93 -14.71
N VAL A 41 -5.75 15.26 -13.43
CA VAL A 41 -4.76 14.58 -12.60
C VAL A 41 -5.21 13.17 -12.28
N ARG A 42 -4.41 12.20 -12.69
CA ARG A 42 -4.60 10.76 -12.44
C ARG A 42 -3.65 10.22 -11.39
N LYS A 43 -2.47 10.85 -11.22
CA LYS A 43 -1.42 10.36 -10.32
C LYS A 43 -0.85 11.48 -9.45
N LEU A 44 -0.90 11.28 -8.13
CA LEU A 44 -0.32 12.19 -7.12
C LEU A 44 0.82 11.51 -6.36
N MET A 45 2.06 11.94 -6.60
CA MET A 45 3.25 11.43 -5.91
C MET A 45 3.73 12.45 -4.88
N LEU A 46 3.36 12.24 -3.62
CA LEU A 46 3.56 13.17 -2.49
C LEU A 46 4.32 12.51 -1.32
N SER A 47 4.96 11.36 -1.54
CA SER A 47 5.71 10.66 -0.51
C SER A 47 6.86 11.49 0.07
N HIS A 48 7.25 11.21 1.32
CA HIS A 48 8.34 11.92 2.01
C HIS A 48 8.08 13.43 2.08
N ASN A 49 6.95 13.80 2.68
CA ASN A 49 6.55 15.18 2.96
C ASN A 49 6.12 15.29 4.44
N ARG A 50 5.35 16.31 4.79
CA ARG A 50 4.87 16.58 6.15
C ARG A 50 3.34 16.73 6.21
N LEU A 51 2.64 16.12 5.27
CA LEU A 51 1.19 16.24 5.11
C LEU A 51 0.47 15.62 6.32
N THR A 52 -0.54 16.33 6.82
CA THR A 52 -1.53 15.84 7.80
C THR A 52 -2.79 15.35 7.06
N CYS A 53 -3.73 14.73 7.78
CA CYS A 53 -4.99 14.30 7.17
C CYS A 53 -5.79 15.49 6.60
N GLU A 54 -5.82 16.62 7.31
CA GLU A 54 -6.49 17.85 6.87
C GLU A 54 -5.88 18.42 5.60
N ALA A 55 -4.55 18.32 5.44
CA ALA A 55 -3.82 18.78 4.26
C ALA A 55 -4.21 18.04 2.97
N LEU A 56 -4.89 16.89 3.07
CA LEU A 56 -5.37 16.11 1.93
C LEU A 56 -6.79 16.48 1.49
N ALA A 57 -7.51 17.35 2.20
CA ALA A 57 -8.86 17.76 1.82
C ALA A 57 -9.00 18.20 0.35
N PRO A 58 -8.05 18.95 -0.27
CA PRO A 58 -8.14 19.31 -1.68
C PRO A 58 -8.12 18.14 -2.67
N VAL A 59 -7.62 16.97 -2.26
CA VAL A 59 -7.54 15.77 -3.10
C VAL A 59 -8.93 15.25 -3.46
N ALA A 60 -9.90 15.41 -2.55
CA ALA A 60 -11.28 14.94 -2.73
C ALA A 60 -11.96 15.49 -4.01
N GLY A 61 -11.54 16.66 -4.51
CA GLY A 61 -12.11 17.29 -5.70
C GLY A 61 -11.55 16.79 -7.04
N ILE A 62 -10.58 15.86 -7.03
CA ILE A 62 -9.93 15.33 -8.23
C ILE A 62 -10.62 14.02 -8.66
N GLU A 63 -11.61 14.14 -9.53
CA GLU A 63 -12.51 13.02 -9.89
C GLU A 63 -11.81 11.83 -10.54
N ASP A 64 -10.81 12.08 -11.39
CA ASP A 64 -10.12 11.08 -12.20
C ASP A 64 -8.88 10.47 -11.52
N LEU A 65 -8.77 10.63 -10.20
CA LEU A 65 -7.61 10.17 -9.45
C LEU A 65 -7.55 8.64 -9.35
N GLU A 66 -6.45 8.07 -9.85
CA GLU A 66 -6.24 6.62 -9.91
C GLU A 66 -5.17 6.13 -8.94
N MET A 67 -4.21 7.00 -8.61
CA MET A 67 -3.04 6.61 -7.84
C MET A 67 -2.56 7.73 -6.93
N VAL A 68 -2.40 7.41 -5.63
CA VAL A 68 -1.89 8.34 -4.63
C VAL A 68 -0.76 7.70 -3.83
N ARG A 69 0.39 8.38 -3.78
CA ARG A 69 1.48 8.02 -2.88
C ARG A 69 1.68 9.12 -1.85
N VAL A 70 1.29 8.84 -0.63
CA VAL A 70 1.45 9.72 0.55
C VAL A 70 2.22 9.02 1.67
N ALA A 71 2.98 7.96 1.32
CA ALA A 71 3.89 7.28 2.25
C ALA A 71 4.91 8.25 2.87
N ALA A 72 5.35 7.98 4.10
CA ALA A 72 6.28 8.82 4.85
C ALA A 72 5.80 10.29 4.97
N ASN A 73 4.64 10.48 5.59
CA ASN A 73 4.06 11.78 5.94
C ASN A 73 3.67 11.78 7.43
N ARG A 74 2.78 12.68 7.85
CA ARG A 74 2.32 12.84 9.24
C ARG A 74 0.83 12.52 9.39
N LEU A 75 0.35 11.51 8.66
CA LEU A 75 -1.06 11.10 8.72
C LEU A 75 -1.31 10.32 10.01
N GLU A 76 -2.23 10.79 10.84
CA GLU A 76 -2.64 10.14 12.10
C GLU A 76 -3.81 9.16 11.91
N SER A 77 -4.44 9.19 10.74
CA SER A 77 -5.48 8.25 10.34
C SER A 77 -5.44 8.01 8.82
N PHE A 78 -6.13 6.98 8.35
CA PHE A 78 -6.33 6.82 6.91
C PHE A 78 -7.27 7.93 6.42
N PRO A 79 -6.89 8.72 5.39
CA PRO A 79 -7.72 9.81 4.87
C PRO A 79 -8.96 9.25 4.13
N PRO A 80 -10.18 9.44 4.65
CA PRO A 80 -11.39 8.85 4.08
C PRO A 80 -11.72 9.38 2.68
N GLU A 81 -11.22 10.56 2.32
CA GLU A 81 -11.35 11.15 0.98
C GLU A 81 -10.79 10.23 -0.10
N LEU A 82 -9.69 9.53 0.19
CA LEU A 82 -9.08 8.60 -0.76
C LEU A 82 -9.97 7.39 -1.08
N LEU A 83 -10.90 7.04 -0.19
CA LEU A 83 -11.85 5.93 -0.39
C LEU A 83 -13.02 6.32 -1.31
N ARG A 84 -13.25 7.62 -1.52
CA ARG A 84 -14.41 8.13 -2.28
C ARG A 84 -14.15 8.25 -3.79
N HIS A 85 -12.89 8.12 -4.22
CA HIS A 85 -12.53 8.24 -5.63
C HIS A 85 -12.91 6.97 -6.41
N PRO A 86 -13.80 7.06 -7.42
CA PRO A 86 -14.34 5.89 -8.11
C PRO A 86 -13.31 5.15 -8.98
N ARG A 87 -12.20 5.80 -9.34
CA ARG A 87 -11.12 5.23 -10.17
C ARG A 87 -9.87 4.88 -9.37
N MET A 88 -9.88 5.04 -8.05
CA MET A 88 -8.71 4.76 -7.21
C MET A 88 -8.32 3.29 -7.31
N SER A 89 -7.11 3.05 -7.80
CA SER A 89 -6.57 1.71 -8.05
C SER A 89 -5.38 1.40 -7.15
N TRP A 90 -4.65 2.43 -6.70
CA TRP A 90 -3.46 2.22 -5.87
C TRP A 90 -3.22 3.38 -4.90
N VAL A 91 -3.08 3.02 -3.62
CA VAL A 91 -2.73 3.94 -2.53
C VAL A 91 -1.51 3.43 -1.78
N ALA A 92 -0.52 4.29 -1.58
CA ALA A 92 0.64 4.01 -0.74
C ALA A 92 0.69 4.97 0.46
N VAL A 93 0.53 4.42 1.67
CA VAL A 93 0.41 5.16 2.95
C VAL A 93 1.39 4.70 4.03
N GLY A 94 2.28 3.75 3.75
CA GLY A 94 3.26 3.26 4.74
C GLY A 94 4.19 4.35 5.28
N GLY A 95 4.75 4.16 6.49
CA GLY A 95 5.61 5.17 7.13
C GLY A 95 4.86 6.40 7.65
N ASN A 96 3.53 6.32 7.80
CA ASN A 96 2.73 7.33 8.51
C ASN A 96 2.41 6.83 9.93
N PRO A 97 2.24 7.72 10.92
CA PRO A 97 1.91 7.34 12.30
C PRO A 97 0.79 6.29 12.43
N PHE A 98 -0.32 6.45 11.70
CA PHE A 98 -1.41 5.47 11.76
C PHE A 98 -1.03 4.11 11.18
N ALA A 99 -0.23 4.10 10.11
CA ALA A 99 0.17 2.87 9.42
C ALA A 99 1.14 2.07 10.29
N GLU A 100 2.08 2.75 10.96
CA GLU A 100 2.98 2.14 11.93
C GLU A 100 2.19 1.59 13.13
N ALA A 101 1.26 2.36 13.70
CA ALA A 101 0.41 1.88 14.80
C ALA A 101 -0.44 0.66 14.39
N CYS A 102 -0.99 0.64 13.17
CA CYS A 102 -1.69 -0.51 12.62
C CYS A 102 -0.77 -1.73 12.47
N MET A 103 0.45 -1.53 11.96
CA MET A 103 1.45 -2.58 11.82
C MET A 103 1.85 -3.15 13.17
N GLU A 104 2.20 -2.30 14.14
CA GLU A 104 2.56 -2.72 15.51
C GLU A 104 1.43 -3.51 16.16
N ARG A 105 0.18 -3.03 16.07
CA ARG A 105 -0.99 -3.77 16.56
C ARG A 105 -1.13 -5.14 15.90
N ARG A 106 -0.91 -5.22 14.59
CA ARG A 106 -0.96 -6.49 13.85
C ARG A 106 0.16 -7.44 14.27
N LEU A 107 1.37 -6.93 14.48
CA LEU A 107 2.51 -7.71 14.95
C LEU A 107 2.31 -8.22 16.39
N ALA A 108 1.75 -7.38 17.26
CA ALA A 108 1.46 -7.68 18.67
C ALA A 108 0.31 -8.68 18.83
N ALA A 109 -0.77 -8.56 18.05
CA ALA A 109 -1.87 -9.54 18.04
C ALA A 109 -1.43 -10.92 17.54
N GLY A 110 -0.27 -10.99 16.88
CA GLY A 110 0.13 -12.14 16.10
C GLY A 110 -0.74 -12.28 14.84
N PRO A 111 -0.26 -13.05 13.86
CA PRO A 111 -1.06 -13.45 12.74
C PRO A 111 -2.22 -14.30 13.24
N PRO A 112 -3.36 -14.30 12.56
CA PRO A 112 -4.19 -15.49 12.61
C PRO A 112 -3.29 -16.67 12.18
N SER A 113 -3.08 -17.63 13.07
CA SER A 113 -2.42 -18.88 12.71
C SER A 113 -3.47 -19.79 12.13
N ILE A 114 -3.35 -20.12 10.84
CA ILE A 114 -4.13 -21.19 10.24
C ILE A 114 -3.34 -22.48 10.43
N ASP A 115 -3.95 -23.50 11.06
CA ASP A 115 -3.39 -24.84 11.05
C ASP A 115 -3.41 -25.35 9.61
N PHE A 116 -2.24 -25.70 9.08
CA PHE A 116 -2.11 -26.16 7.72
C PHE A 116 -2.93 -27.43 7.45
N ALA A 117 -3.20 -28.24 8.49
CA ALA A 117 -4.07 -29.40 8.39
C ALA A 117 -5.55 -29.03 8.08
N GLU A 118 -5.98 -27.80 8.33
CA GLU A 118 -7.32 -27.32 7.96
C GLU A 118 -7.45 -27.01 6.46
N ILE A 119 -6.34 -27.05 5.71
CA ILE A 119 -6.26 -26.66 4.31
C ILE A 119 -6.18 -27.92 3.45
N ALA A 120 -7.20 -28.14 2.61
CA ALA A 120 -7.15 -29.16 1.57
C ALA A 120 -6.61 -28.53 0.28
N LEU A 121 -5.33 -28.76 -0.04
CA LEU A 121 -4.71 -28.30 -1.29
C LEU A 121 -5.33 -29.03 -2.50
N GLY A 122 -5.48 -28.29 -3.58
CA GLY A 122 -5.89 -28.75 -4.90
C GLY A 122 -4.77 -28.56 -5.93
N GLU A 123 -5.15 -28.20 -7.15
CA GLU A 123 -4.22 -28.07 -8.28
C GLU A 123 -3.29 -26.86 -8.14
N VAL A 124 -2.11 -26.95 -8.76
CA VAL A 124 -1.18 -25.83 -8.91
C VAL A 124 -1.76 -24.80 -9.87
N LEU A 125 -1.93 -23.58 -9.39
CA LEU A 125 -2.38 -22.43 -10.17
C LEU A 125 -1.21 -21.72 -10.86
N GLY A 126 -0.01 -21.82 -10.29
CA GLY A 126 1.22 -21.27 -10.90
C GLY A 126 2.42 -21.33 -9.96
N SER A 127 3.61 -21.11 -10.51
CA SER A 127 4.86 -21.04 -9.77
C SER A 127 5.73 -19.87 -10.22
N GLY A 128 6.45 -19.24 -9.29
CA GLY A 128 7.32 -18.11 -9.57
C GLY A 128 7.76 -17.36 -8.30
N ALA A 129 8.87 -16.62 -8.39
CA ALA A 129 9.43 -15.84 -7.27
C ALA A 129 9.63 -16.65 -5.97
N GLY A 130 10.06 -17.92 -6.08
CA GLY A 130 10.37 -18.78 -4.94
C GLY A 130 9.15 -19.38 -4.22
N ALA A 131 7.99 -19.41 -4.88
CA ALA A 131 6.78 -20.01 -4.34
C ALA A 131 5.91 -20.68 -5.41
N THR A 132 5.15 -21.67 -4.96
CA THR A 132 4.11 -22.35 -5.72
C THR A 132 2.74 -21.98 -5.14
N VAL A 133 1.82 -21.57 -6.01
CA VAL A 133 0.44 -21.22 -5.65
C VAL A 133 -0.48 -22.39 -6.00
N TYR A 134 -1.25 -22.84 -5.03
CA TYR A 134 -2.25 -23.91 -5.16
C TYR A 134 -3.66 -23.33 -5.01
N SER A 135 -4.64 -23.90 -5.71
CA SER A 135 -6.03 -23.82 -5.28
C SER A 135 -6.19 -24.63 -3.99
N ALA A 136 -7.13 -24.29 -3.12
CA ALA A 136 -7.40 -25.05 -1.91
C ALA A 136 -8.80 -24.79 -1.37
N GLN A 137 -9.22 -25.62 -0.41
CA GLN A 137 -10.40 -25.41 0.42
C GLN A 137 -9.98 -25.21 1.87
N TRP A 138 -10.48 -24.15 2.50
CA TRP A 138 -10.31 -23.88 3.93
C TRP A 138 -11.68 -23.59 4.56
N ARG A 139 -12.11 -24.43 5.51
CA ARG A 139 -13.43 -24.33 6.18
C ARG A 139 -14.62 -24.19 5.21
N GLY A 140 -14.56 -24.90 4.08
CA GLY A 140 -15.59 -24.87 3.03
C GLY A 140 -15.53 -23.66 2.08
N GLN A 141 -14.52 -22.81 2.23
CA GLN A 141 -14.28 -21.68 1.34
C GLN A 141 -13.13 -21.99 0.37
N ALA A 142 -13.36 -21.73 -0.92
CA ALA A 142 -12.30 -21.79 -1.92
C ALA A 142 -11.27 -20.67 -1.68
N VAL A 143 -10.00 -21.05 -1.59
CA VAL A 143 -8.87 -20.13 -1.35
C VAL A 143 -7.70 -20.46 -2.28
N ALA A 144 -6.75 -19.54 -2.39
CA ALA A 144 -5.45 -19.80 -3.02
C ALA A 144 -4.37 -19.80 -1.94
N VAL A 145 -3.52 -20.82 -1.94
CA VAL A 145 -2.47 -21.02 -0.93
C VAL A 145 -1.11 -20.90 -1.62
N LYS A 146 -0.35 -19.87 -1.25
CA LYS A 146 1.02 -19.67 -1.73
C LYS A 146 1.99 -20.34 -0.77
N LEU A 147 2.55 -21.47 -1.18
CA LEU A 147 3.61 -22.19 -0.48
C LEU A 147 4.97 -21.73 -0.97
N TRP A 148 5.86 -21.40 -0.05
CA TRP A 148 7.22 -20.98 -0.37
C TRP A 148 8.14 -22.20 -0.39
N ASP A 149 8.95 -22.34 -1.43
CA ASP A 149 9.91 -23.44 -1.54
C ASP A 149 11.03 -23.21 -0.50
N GLY A 150 11.33 -24.21 0.33
CA GLY A 150 12.25 -24.06 1.45
C GLY A 150 13.68 -23.60 1.08
N GLU A 151 14.24 -22.75 1.95
CA GLU A 151 15.66 -22.35 2.13
C GLU A 151 16.54 -21.91 0.94
N ARG A 152 16.03 -21.68 -0.27
CA ARG A 152 16.83 -21.04 -1.34
C ARG A 152 16.09 -19.85 -1.95
N PHE A 153 16.45 -18.65 -1.49
CA PHE A 153 16.05 -17.38 -2.09
C PHE A 153 17.25 -16.82 -2.87
N SER A 154 17.12 -16.72 -4.21
CA SER A 154 18.21 -16.30 -5.09
C SER A 154 18.52 -14.80 -5.07
N ASP A 155 17.74 -13.99 -4.36
CA ASP A 155 17.80 -12.52 -4.48
C ASP A 155 17.52 -11.73 -3.19
N GLY A 156 17.36 -12.39 -2.05
CA GLY A 156 17.12 -11.73 -0.77
C GLY A 156 15.90 -12.30 -0.07
N THR A 157 15.95 -12.27 1.25
CA THR A 157 15.15 -13.13 2.13
C THR A 157 13.64 -12.93 1.97
N ALA A 158 12.90 -14.02 1.73
CA ALA A 158 11.45 -14.11 1.89
C ALA A 158 10.97 -13.55 3.24
N ARG A 159 11.85 -13.46 4.24
CA ARG A 159 11.66 -12.81 5.55
C ARG A 159 11.02 -11.41 5.47
N GLY A 160 11.30 -10.62 4.43
CA GLY A 160 10.67 -9.29 4.24
C GLY A 160 9.18 -9.38 3.90
N GLU A 161 8.79 -10.31 3.02
CA GLU A 161 7.38 -10.57 2.70
C GLU A 161 6.68 -11.45 3.76
N TRP A 162 7.43 -12.34 4.42
CA TRP A 162 6.97 -13.20 5.53
C TRP A 162 6.61 -12.38 6.78
N ALA A 163 7.37 -11.33 7.07
CA ALA A 163 7.08 -10.40 8.17
C ALA A 163 5.80 -9.58 7.93
N ALA A 164 5.51 -9.26 6.65
CA ALA A 164 4.32 -8.50 6.27
C ALA A 164 3.04 -9.35 6.19
N ASN A 165 3.15 -10.63 5.80
CA ASN A 165 2.02 -11.53 5.53
C ASN A 165 1.91 -12.71 6.51
N ARG A 166 2.28 -12.49 7.78
CA ARG A 166 2.14 -13.46 8.87
C ARG A 166 0.67 -13.98 8.87
N VAL A 167 0.44 -15.22 8.37
CA VAL A 167 -0.87 -15.93 8.34
C VAL A 167 -0.74 -17.47 8.51
N ALA A 168 0.46 -18.07 8.40
CA ALA A 168 0.62 -19.52 8.57
C ALA A 168 1.72 -19.86 9.58
N GLY A 169 1.44 -20.86 10.44
CA GLY A 169 2.42 -21.47 11.32
C GLY A 169 3.50 -22.25 10.54
N PRO A 170 4.58 -22.69 11.21
CA PRO A 170 5.63 -23.46 10.54
C PRO A 170 5.03 -24.74 9.92
N PRO A 171 5.42 -25.12 8.70
CA PRO A 171 4.96 -26.37 8.11
C PRO A 171 5.40 -27.54 9.00
N GLY A 172 4.43 -28.28 9.52
CA GLY A 172 4.67 -29.67 9.90
C GLY A 172 5.07 -30.40 8.62
N HIS A 173 6.21 -31.09 8.64
CA HIS A 173 6.67 -31.90 7.52
C HIS A 173 5.54 -32.83 7.05
N PRO A 174 5.11 -32.77 5.77
CA PRO A 174 4.37 -33.87 5.18
C PRO A 174 5.30 -35.10 5.05
N PRO A 175 4.75 -36.33 5.05
CA PRO A 175 5.52 -37.57 4.96
C PRO A 175 6.36 -37.68 3.68
#